data_AF-A0A969G8Q6-F1
#
_entry.id   AF-A0A969G8Q6-F1
#
_cell.length_a   1.000
_cell.length_b   1.000
_cell.length_c   1.000
_cell.angle_alpha   90.00
_cell.angle_beta   90.00
_cell.angle_gamma   90.00
#
_symmetry.space_group_name_H-M   'P 1'
#
loop_
_entity.id
_entity.type
_entity.pdbx_description
1 polymer ?
#
loop_
_entity_poly.entity_id
_entity_poly.type
_entity_poly.pdbx_seq_one_letter_code
_entity_poly.pdbx_strand_id
1 'polypeptide(L)'
;MNCSFNIDNNDFINDAEMFKSYVSQLPKGKFFTVDVTNETGLTESLAKAITEGNKVLELLNDNGFDIAESHSLIQFAISLNDEYFPSIAKVRALKTLWQQVLTAWNSDLKIVSNIEVHLTENAQSEDENYNKIKATTQAMSAVIGGANRLYIYPSDSFKHKKRNNFFSQNCLKCPAFIATRKLFG
;
A
#
# COMPACT_ATOMS: atom_id res chain seq x y z
N MET A 1 5.15 -11.87 -2.64
CA MET A 1 6.53 -11.35 -2.89
C MET A 1 6.45 -9.88 -2.53
N ASN A 2 6.98 -9.50 -1.36
CA ASN A 2 7.01 -8.10 -0.94
C ASN A 2 7.99 -7.36 -1.86
N CYS A 3 7.45 -6.66 -2.85
CA CYS A 3 8.18 -5.70 -3.68
C CYS A 3 8.15 -4.29 -3.07
N SER A 4 7.85 -4.20 -1.78
CA SER A 4 8.20 -3.08 -0.94
C SER A 4 9.71 -3.13 -0.74
N PHE A 5 10.40 -2.04 -1.08
CA PHE A 5 11.72 -1.75 -0.51
C PHE A 5 11.52 -1.60 1.00
N ASN A 6 11.42 -2.73 1.72
CA ASN A 6 11.38 -2.74 3.17
C ASN A 6 12.83 -2.63 3.61
N ILE A 7 13.31 -1.40 3.53
CA ILE A 7 14.60 -0.99 4.07
C ILE A 7 14.37 -0.99 5.58
N ASP A 8 14.97 -1.93 6.30
CA ASP A 8 14.76 -2.12 7.73
C ASP A 8 14.79 -0.77 8.48
N ASN A 9 13.64 -0.41 9.05
CA ASN A 9 13.31 0.95 9.50
C ASN A 9 14.27 1.55 10.55
N ASN A 10 15.18 0.76 11.14
CA ASN A 10 16.01 1.20 12.27
C ASN A 10 17.46 1.52 11.88
N ASP A 11 18.00 0.95 10.80
CA ASP A 11 19.43 1.12 10.47
C ASP A 11 19.69 2.31 9.54
N PHE A 12 18.73 2.68 8.68
CA PHE A 12 18.88 3.77 7.71
C PHE A 12 18.63 5.18 8.27
N ILE A 13 17.86 5.27 9.36
CA ILE A 13 17.53 6.55 9.97
C ILE A 13 18.75 7.18 10.65
N ASN A 14 19.68 6.35 11.15
CA ASN A 14 20.91 6.81 11.79
C ASN A 14 21.83 7.61 10.84
N ASP A 15 21.73 7.38 9.52
CA ASP A 15 22.44 8.16 8.49
C ASP A 15 21.47 9.14 7.79
N ALA A 16 20.82 10.00 8.58
CA ALA A 16 19.85 10.99 8.09
C ALA A 16 20.39 11.86 6.93
N GLU A 17 21.70 12.11 6.87
CA GLU A 17 22.36 12.84 5.79
C GLU A 17 22.36 12.08 4.46
N MET A 18 22.62 10.77 4.48
CA MET A 18 22.56 9.91 3.29
C MET A 18 21.14 9.83 2.76
N PHE A 19 20.15 9.70 3.65
CA PHE A 19 18.74 9.67 3.25
C PHE A 19 18.29 10.98 2.58
N LYS A 20 18.73 12.14 3.08
CA LYS A 20 18.48 13.45 2.42
C LYS A 20 19.03 13.48 0.99
N SER A 21 20.21 12.90 0.77
CA SER A 21 20.78 12.82 -0.58
C SER A 21 19.92 11.98 -1.53
N TYR A 22 19.37 10.85 -1.06
CA TYR A 22 18.49 10.00 -1.87
C TYR A 22 17.16 10.66 -2.19
N VAL A 23 16.55 11.34 -1.20
CA VAL A 23 15.30 12.08 -1.41
C VAL A 23 15.48 13.19 -2.45
N SER A 24 16.63 13.86 -2.45
CA SER A 24 16.94 14.89 -3.47
C SER A 24 17.06 14.33 -4.89
N GLN A 25 17.61 13.12 -5.05
CA GLN A 25 17.75 12.47 -6.35
C GLN A 25 16.42 11.89 -6.85
N LEU A 26 15.55 11.46 -5.93
CA LEU A 26 14.29 10.79 -6.24
C LEU A 26 13.11 11.47 -5.55
N PRO A 27 12.71 12.69 -6.00
CA PRO A 27 11.61 13.43 -5.37
C PRO A 27 10.24 12.75 -5.54
N LYS A 28 10.12 11.80 -6.46
CA LYS A 28 8.91 10.99 -6.66
C LYS A 28 8.96 9.63 -5.95
N GLY A 29 10.12 9.30 -5.35
CA GLY A 29 10.33 8.05 -4.63
C GLY A 29 9.41 7.93 -3.43
N LYS A 30 9.03 6.69 -3.13
CA LYS A 30 8.32 6.31 -1.90
C LYS A 30 9.22 5.31 -1.21
N PHE A 31 9.56 5.56 0.05
CA PHE A 31 10.60 4.83 0.76
C PHE A 31 10.05 4.04 1.93
N PHE A 32 9.06 4.60 2.64
CA PHE A 32 8.49 3.95 3.82
C PHE A 32 7.19 3.27 3.45
N THR A 33 7.19 1.94 3.50
CA THR A 33 5.96 1.15 3.33
C THR A 33 5.50 0.64 4.69
N VAL A 34 4.31 1.06 5.10
CA VAL A 34 3.61 0.52 6.27
C VAL A 34 2.80 -0.68 5.80
N ASP A 35 3.26 -1.87 6.15
CA ASP A 35 2.70 -3.14 5.68
C ASP A 35 1.76 -3.76 6.73
N VAL A 36 0.47 -3.83 6.38
CA VAL A 36 -0.58 -4.40 7.24
C VAL A 36 -1.32 -5.53 6.54
N THR A 37 -0.69 -6.20 5.57
CA THR A 37 -1.34 -7.27 4.81
C THR A 37 -1.71 -8.49 5.66
N ASN A 38 -1.02 -8.70 6.78
CA ASN A 38 -1.19 -9.89 7.63
C ASN A 38 -2.42 -9.83 8.54
N GLU A 39 -3.05 -8.67 8.68
CA GLU A 39 -4.19 -8.48 9.58
C GLU A 39 -5.53 -8.70 8.86
N THR A 40 -6.35 -9.62 9.38
CA THR A 40 -7.67 -9.96 8.80
C THR A 40 -8.80 -9.09 9.33
N GLY A 41 -8.68 -8.57 10.57
CA GLY A 41 -9.67 -7.72 11.21
C GLY A 41 -9.78 -6.35 10.53
N LEU A 42 -11.00 -5.91 10.21
CA LEU A 42 -11.23 -4.61 9.56
C LEU A 42 -10.71 -3.44 10.41
N THR A 43 -11.04 -3.43 11.70
CA THR A 43 -10.65 -2.38 12.64
C THR A 43 -9.19 -2.52 13.08
N GLU A 44 -8.74 -3.74 13.33
CA GLU A 44 -7.37 -4.05 13.76
C GLU A 44 -6.34 -3.63 12.71
N SER A 45 -6.59 -3.99 11.45
CA SER A 45 -5.71 -3.60 10.34
C SER A 45 -5.65 -2.08 10.16
N LEU A 46 -6.76 -1.35 10.34
CA LEU A 46 -6.75 0.11 10.30
C LEU A 46 -6.00 0.72 11.48
N ALA A 47 -6.24 0.24 12.70
CA ALA A 47 -5.57 0.73 13.90
C ALA A 47 -4.05 0.52 13.83
N LYS A 48 -3.62 -0.65 13.35
CA LYS A 48 -2.19 -0.96 13.15
C LYS A 48 -1.57 -0.07 12.07
N ALA A 49 -2.23 0.09 10.92
CA ALA A 49 -1.74 0.96 9.85
C ALA A 49 -1.49 2.39 10.32
N ILE A 50 -2.44 2.96 11.07
CA ILE A 50 -2.32 4.32 11.58
C ILE A 50 -1.24 4.42 12.66
N THR A 51 -1.16 3.44 13.55
CA THR A 51 -0.15 3.43 14.62
C THR A 51 1.26 3.34 14.06
N GLU A 52 1.50 2.43 13.11
CA GLU A 52 2.80 2.27 12.46
C GLU A 52 3.15 3.48 11.58
N GLY A 53 2.18 4.03 10.84
CA GLY A 53 2.38 5.26 10.09
C GLY A 53 2.76 6.45 10.98
N ASN A 54 2.14 6.58 12.16
CA ASN A 54 2.47 7.63 13.11
C ASN A 54 3.89 7.47 13.69
N LYS A 55 4.33 6.24 13.99
CA LYS A 55 5.71 5.96 14.42
C LYS A 55 6.73 6.38 13.36
N VAL A 56 6.45 6.12 12.09
CA VAL A 56 7.34 6.56 10.99
C VAL A 56 7.41 8.08 10.92
N LEU A 57 6.29 8.79 11.12
CA LEU A 57 6.30 10.25 11.17
C LEU A 57 7.11 10.80 12.35
N GLU A 58 6.96 10.21 13.54
CA GLU A 58 7.72 10.57 14.73
C GLU A 58 9.22 10.41 14.50
N LEU A 59 9.63 9.26 13.94
CA LEU A 59 11.03 9.01 13.58
C LEU A 59 11.56 10.03 12.55
N LEU A 60 10.78 10.40 11.53
CA LEU A 60 11.20 11.39 10.54
C LEU A 60 11.34 12.79 11.15
N ASN A 61 10.42 13.16 12.04
CA ASN A 61 10.46 14.44 12.74
C ASN A 61 11.69 14.54 13.65
N ASP A 62 12.02 13.48 14.38
CA ASP A 62 13.20 13.43 15.26
C ASP A 62 14.52 13.58 14.48
N ASN A 63 14.54 13.18 13.21
CA ASN A 63 15.69 13.33 12.30
C ASN A 63 15.69 14.65 11.51
N GLY A 64 14.79 15.57 11.86
CA GLY A 64 14.72 16.92 11.31
C GLY A 64 14.19 16.98 9.88
N PHE A 65 13.33 16.05 9.48
CA PHE A 65 12.57 16.16 8.24
C PHE A 65 11.28 16.95 8.47
N ASP A 66 10.91 17.78 7.49
CA ASP A 66 9.62 18.46 7.52
C ASP A 66 8.50 17.44 7.29
N ILE A 67 7.47 17.49 8.14
CA ILE A 67 6.28 16.64 8.07
C ILE A 67 5.56 16.86 6.73
N ALA A 68 5.61 18.10 6.21
CA ALA A 68 5.04 18.48 4.92
C ALA A 68 5.67 17.74 3.74
N GLU A 69 6.93 17.32 3.82
CA GLU A 69 7.59 16.53 2.76
C GLU A 69 7.53 15.03 3.06
N SER A 70 7.66 14.69 4.34
CA SER A 70 7.74 13.33 4.87
C SER A 70 6.49 12.49 4.58
N HIS A 71 5.30 13.10 4.67
CA HIS A 71 4.04 12.37 4.39
C HIS A 71 4.03 11.75 3.00
N SER A 72 4.71 12.40 2.05
CA SER A 72 4.71 11.97 0.65
C SER A 72 5.56 10.71 0.50
N LEU A 73 6.55 10.48 1.35
CA LEU A 73 7.45 9.34 1.31
C LEU A 73 6.81 8.04 1.85
N ILE A 74 5.71 8.20 2.59
CA ILE A 74 4.97 7.11 3.24
C ILE A 74 3.94 6.51 2.27
N GLN A 75 3.82 5.19 2.34
CA GLN A 75 2.95 4.38 1.54
C GLN A 75 2.32 3.30 2.42
N PHE A 76 1.00 3.14 2.33
CA PHE A 76 0.30 2.07 3.06
C PHE A 76 0.07 0.89 2.14
N ALA A 77 0.41 -0.31 2.60
CA ALA A 77 0.08 -1.58 1.98
C ALA A 77 -0.97 -2.28 2.84
N ILE A 78 -2.18 -2.45 2.29
CA ILE A 78 -3.28 -3.14 2.99
C ILE A 78 -3.81 -4.33 2.19
N SER A 79 -4.28 -5.34 2.91
CA SER A 79 -5.01 -6.48 2.36
C SER A 79 -6.51 -6.20 2.27
N LEU A 80 -7.17 -6.69 1.23
CA LEU A 80 -8.64 -6.68 1.09
C LEU A 80 -9.24 -8.07 1.29
N ASN A 81 -10.43 -8.11 1.86
CA ASN A 81 -11.19 -9.34 2.05
C ASN A 81 -12.08 -9.61 0.82
N ASP A 82 -12.70 -10.79 0.77
CA ASP A 82 -13.66 -11.17 -0.28
C ASP A 82 -14.95 -10.34 -0.25
N GLU A 83 -15.20 -9.61 0.84
CA GLU A 83 -16.38 -8.78 1.02
C GLU A 83 -16.25 -7.44 0.27
N TYR A 84 -17.17 -7.19 -0.65
CA TYR A 84 -17.09 -6.05 -1.57
C TYR A 84 -17.22 -4.68 -0.88
N PHE A 85 -18.31 -4.45 -0.14
CA PHE A 85 -18.58 -3.13 0.48
C PHE A 85 -17.63 -2.79 1.64
N PRO A 86 -17.32 -3.70 2.57
CA PRO A 86 -16.37 -3.44 3.64
C PRO A 86 -14.96 -3.15 3.11
N SER A 87 -14.56 -3.78 2.01
CA SER A 87 -13.28 -3.48 1.34
C SER A 87 -13.23 -2.06 0.79
N ILE A 88 -14.33 -1.57 0.18
CA ILE A 88 -14.45 -0.16 -0.25
C ILE A 88 -14.35 0.77 0.96
N ALA A 89 -15.08 0.46 2.03
CA ALA A 89 -15.08 1.25 3.26
C ALA A 89 -13.70 1.28 3.92
N LYS A 90 -12.96 0.16 3.94
CA LYS A 90 -11.60 0.04 4.50
C LYS A 90 -10.64 1.03 3.85
N VAL A 91 -10.60 1.06 2.51
CA VAL A 91 -9.72 1.97 1.76
C VAL A 91 -10.10 3.43 2.03
N ARG A 92 -11.40 3.75 2.08
CA ARG A 92 -11.87 5.13 2.35
C ARG A 92 -11.57 5.56 3.77
N ALA A 93 -11.85 4.70 4.76
CA ALA A 93 -11.58 4.95 6.17
C ALA A 93 -10.09 5.21 6.39
N LEU A 94 -9.21 4.42 5.78
CA LEU A 94 -7.76 4.62 5.89
C LEU A 94 -7.33 6.03 5.41
N LYS A 95 -7.88 6.51 4.29
CA LYS A 95 -7.59 7.88 3.80
C LYS A 95 -8.03 8.95 4.79
N THR A 96 -9.26 8.83 5.28
CA THR A 96 -9.84 9.79 6.23
C THR A 96 -9.07 9.81 7.54
N LEU A 97 -8.75 8.64 8.10
CA LEU A 97 -7.98 8.53 9.34
C LEU A 97 -6.56 9.09 9.17
N TRP A 98 -5.89 8.77 8.05
CA TRP A 98 -4.57 9.33 7.80
C TRP A 98 -4.58 10.85 7.67
N GLN A 99 -5.60 11.41 7.01
CA GLN A 99 -5.78 12.84 6.94
C GLN A 99 -5.96 13.47 8.33
N GLN A 100 -6.73 12.83 9.22
CA GLN A 100 -6.90 13.30 10.60
C GLN A 100 -5.58 13.31 11.38
N VAL A 101 -4.74 12.29 11.20
CA VAL A 101 -3.40 12.26 11.80
C VAL A 101 -2.54 13.41 11.28
N LEU A 102 -2.49 13.62 9.96
CA LEU A 102 -1.73 14.73 9.37
C LEU A 102 -2.21 16.11 9.83
N THR A 103 -3.52 16.29 10.03
CA THR A 103 -4.06 17.55 10.58
C THR A 103 -3.65 17.75 12.04
N ALA A 104 -3.51 16.69 12.83
CA ALA A 104 -3.05 16.79 14.22
C ALA A 104 -1.58 17.24 14.33
N TRP A 105 -0.78 16.96 13.32
CA TRP A 105 0.62 17.41 13.19
C TRP A 105 0.75 18.83 12.61
N ASN A 106 -0.33 19.61 12.50
CA ASN A 106 -0.36 21.00 11.97
C ASN A 106 0.06 21.13 10.49
N SER A 107 -0.17 20.10 9.68
CA SER A 107 -0.06 20.28 8.23
C SER A 107 -1.37 20.83 7.66
N ASP A 108 -1.38 22.10 7.20
CA ASP A 108 -2.49 22.74 6.45
C ASP A 108 -2.71 22.11 5.05
N LEU A 109 -2.20 20.91 4.84
CA LEU A 109 -2.00 20.33 3.54
C LEU A 109 -3.20 19.46 3.16
N LYS A 110 -3.89 19.86 2.08
CA LYS A 110 -4.85 19.00 1.37
C LYS A 110 -4.09 17.92 0.61
N ILE A 111 -3.60 16.91 1.33
CA ILE A 111 -2.76 15.85 0.75
C ILE A 111 -3.61 14.68 0.29
N VAL A 112 -3.23 14.15 -0.88
CA VAL A 112 -3.72 12.88 -1.39
C VAL A 112 -2.86 11.76 -0.80
N SER A 113 -3.36 11.09 0.23
CA SER A 113 -2.72 9.89 0.80
C SER A 113 -2.59 8.81 -0.28
N ASN A 114 -1.37 8.32 -0.51
CA ASN A 114 -1.12 7.26 -1.48
C ASN A 114 -1.31 5.91 -0.82
N ILE A 115 -2.36 5.18 -1.22
CA ILE A 115 -2.67 3.86 -0.71
C ILE A 115 -2.35 2.83 -1.78
N GLU A 116 -1.58 1.83 -1.39
CA GLU A 116 -1.38 0.60 -2.14
C GLU A 116 -2.20 -0.53 -1.54
N VAL A 117 -2.82 -1.29 -2.41
CA VAL A 117 -3.68 -2.40 -2.02
C VAL A 117 -3.12 -3.70 -2.58
N HIS A 118 -2.87 -4.64 -1.67
CA HIS A 118 -2.59 -6.02 -2.01
C HIS A 118 -3.90 -6.80 -1.91
N LEU A 119 -4.29 -7.49 -2.98
CA LEU A 119 -5.41 -8.42 -2.92
C LEU A 119 -5.03 -9.63 -2.07
N THR A 120 -5.90 -10.23 -1.27
CA THR A 120 -5.49 -11.30 -0.34
C THR A 120 -5.37 -12.67 -1.03
N GLU A 121 -4.33 -13.46 -0.69
CA GLU A 121 -4.13 -14.84 -1.21
C GLU A 121 -5.03 -15.88 -0.52
N ASN A 122 -5.45 -15.63 0.73
CA ASN A 122 -6.10 -16.60 1.63
C ASN A 122 -7.40 -17.25 1.10
N ALA A 123 -7.90 -16.81 -0.05
CA ALA A 123 -9.19 -17.21 -0.60
C ALA A 123 -9.12 -17.91 -1.97
N GLN A 124 -7.92 -18.22 -2.49
CA GLN A 124 -7.80 -18.94 -3.76
C GLN A 124 -8.18 -20.41 -3.60
N SER A 125 -9.21 -20.83 -4.33
CA SER A 125 -9.68 -22.22 -4.42
C SER A 125 -8.94 -22.99 -5.52
N GLU A 126 -9.19 -24.30 -5.64
CA GLU A 126 -8.66 -25.11 -6.74
C GLU A 126 -9.18 -24.69 -8.13
N ASP A 127 -10.34 -24.04 -8.19
CA ASP A 127 -10.91 -23.52 -9.43
C ASP A 127 -10.30 -22.16 -9.81
N GLU A 128 -9.51 -22.18 -10.87
CA GLU A 128 -8.84 -21.02 -11.43
C GLU A 128 -9.84 -19.95 -11.92
N ASN A 129 -10.97 -20.35 -12.50
CA ASN A 129 -11.96 -19.41 -13.03
C ASN A 129 -12.66 -18.66 -11.90
N TYR A 130 -12.94 -19.35 -10.80
CA TYR A 130 -13.47 -18.72 -9.60
C TYR A 130 -12.48 -17.70 -9.00
N ASN A 131 -11.19 -18.03 -8.97
CA ASN A 131 -10.15 -17.13 -8.50
C ASN A 131 -10.03 -15.87 -9.36
N LYS A 132 -10.21 -15.98 -10.68
CA LYS A 132 -10.23 -14.82 -11.60
C LYS A 132 -11.40 -13.88 -11.29
N ILE A 133 -12.60 -14.43 -11.06
CA ILE A 133 -13.79 -13.63 -10.71
C ILE A 133 -13.56 -12.92 -9.37
N LYS A 134 -13.06 -13.63 -8.36
CA LYS A 134 -12.70 -13.04 -7.05
C LYS A 134 -11.67 -11.92 -7.17
N ALA A 135 -10.58 -12.15 -7.88
CA ALA A 135 -9.55 -11.14 -8.09
C ALA A 135 -10.13 -9.89 -8.76
N THR A 136 -11.06 -10.06 -9.69
CA THR A 136 -11.73 -8.95 -10.39
C THR A 136 -12.66 -8.17 -9.45
N THR A 137 -13.45 -8.85 -8.61
CA THR A 137 -14.36 -8.17 -7.66
C THR A 137 -13.58 -7.42 -6.58
N GLN A 138 -12.48 -7.98 -6.08
CA GLN A 138 -11.60 -7.31 -5.14
C GLN A 138 -10.83 -6.16 -5.79
N ALA A 139 -10.37 -6.31 -7.04
CA ALA A 139 -9.75 -5.21 -7.79
C ALA A 139 -10.72 -4.05 -7.98
N MET A 140 -11.98 -4.35 -8.31
CA MET A 140 -13.04 -3.36 -8.48
C MET A 140 -13.34 -2.62 -7.16
N SER A 141 -13.42 -3.33 -6.03
CA SER A 141 -13.63 -2.71 -4.72
C SER A 141 -12.45 -1.80 -4.34
N ALA A 142 -11.22 -2.20 -4.61
CA ALA A 142 -10.03 -1.37 -4.39
C ALA A 142 -10.06 -0.06 -5.20
N VAL A 143 -10.40 -0.15 -6.50
CA VAL A 143 -10.46 1.02 -7.39
C VAL A 143 -11.57 1.98 -6.95
N ILE A 144 -12.74 1.48 -6.57
CA ILE A 144 -13.88 2.30 -6.09
C ILE A 144 -13.60 2.90 -4.69
N GLY A 145 -12.82 2.19 -3.87
CA GLY A 145 -12.26 2.72 -2.62
C GLY A 145 -11.25 3.83 -2.84
N GLY A 146 -10.65 3.90 -4.05
CA GLY A 146 -9.69 4.91 -4.45
C GLY A 146 -8.24 4.50 -4.25
N ALA A 147 -7.90 3.21 -4.30
CA ALA A 147 -6.52 2.76 -4.26
C ALA A 147 -5.66 3.40 -5.37
N ASN A 148 -4.43 3.78 -5.07
CA ASN A 148 -3.48 4.35 -6.03
C ASN A 148 -2.70 3.26 -6.76
N ARG A 149 -2.39 2.17 -6.06
CA ARG A 149 -1.70 1.00 -6.60
C ARG A 149 -2.46 -0.26 -6.20
N LEU A 150 -2.44 -1.24 -7.09
CA LEU A 150 -3.11 -2.51 -6.92
C LEU A 150 -2.15 -3.64 -7.27
N TYR A 151 -2.05 -4.64 -6.39
CA TYR A 151 -1.38 -5.89 -6.67
C TYR A 151 -2.39 -7.04 -6.70
N ILE A 152 -2.44 -7.71 -7.85
CA ILE A 152 -3.31 -8.87 -8.08
C ILE A 152 -2.45 -10.12 -8.07
N TYR A 153 -2.83 -11.09 -7.24
CA TYR A 153 -2.18 -12.39 -7.24
C TYR A 153 -2.60 -13.24 -8.44
N PRO A 154 -1.67 -14.00 -9.07
CA PRO A 154 -2.02 -14.92 -10.14
C PRO A 154 -3.05 -15.95 -9.70
N SER A 155 -4.05 -16.25 -10.55
CA SER A 155 -5.15 -17.18 -10.25
C SER A 155 -4.74 -18.64 -10.14
N ASP A 156 -3.56 -18.98 -10.65
CA ASP A 156 -3.00 -20.34 -10.73
C ASP A 156 -1.97 -20.63 -9.62
N SER A 157 -1.97 -19.82 -8.55
CA SER A 157 -0.96 -19.93 -7.49
C SER A 157 -1.02 -21.28 -6.76
N PHE A 158 -2.19 -21.94 -6.74
CA PHE A 158 -2.40 -23.22 -6.08
C PHE A 158 -1.76 -24.41 -6.84
N LYS A 159 -1.74 -24.41 -8.18
CA LYS A 159 -1.27 -25.56 -8.97
C LYS A 159 0.25 -25.62 -9.12
N HIS A 160 0.95 -24.49 -8.99
CA HIS A 160 2.40 -24.42 -9.22
C HIS A 160 3.18 -23.96 -7.97
N LYS A 161 3.45 -24.90 -7.05
CA LYS A 161 4.26 -24.67 -5.84
C LYS A 161 5.77 -24.43 -6.09
N LYS A 162 6.25 -24.57 -7.34
CA LYS A 162 7.63 -24.26 -7.78
C LYS A 162 7.61 -23.41 -9.06
N ARG A 163 8.23 -22.23 -9.00
CA ARG A 163 8.26 -21.23 -10.08
C ARG A 163 9.35 -21.52 -11.11
N ASN A 164 8.95 -21.77 -12.35
CA ASN A 164 9.84 -21.68 -13.51
C ASN A 164 9.17 -21.07 -14.76
N ASN A 165 7.91 -20.62 -14.71
CA ASN A 165 7.19 -20.28 -15.94
C ASN A 165 6.98 -18.76 -16.14
N PHE A 166 7.53 -18.31 -17.27
CA PHE A 166 7.49 -17.00 -17.92
C PHE A 166 6.10 -16.31 -17.90
N PHE A 167 5.00 -17.08 -17.86
CA PHE A 167 3.63 -16.55 -17.82
C PHE A 167 3.21 -16.02 -16.44
N SER A 168 3.72 -16.59 -15.34
CA SER A 168 3.51 -16.03 -13.99
C SER A 168 4.20 -14.67 -13.81
N GLN A 169 5.32 -14.46 -14.51
CA GLN A 169 6.04 -13.18 -14.58
C GLN A 169 5.39 -12.18 -15.54
N ASN A 170 4.64 -12.65 -16.55
CA ASN A 170 3.99 -11.75 -17.51
C ASN A 170 2.60 -11.28 -17.07
N CYS A 171 1.88 -12.01 -16.21
CA CYS A 171 0.74 -11.43 -15.48
C CYS A 171 1.19 -10.34 -14.49
N LEU A 172 2.44 -10.40 -14.00
CA LEU A 172 3.06 -9.31 -13.25
C LEU A 172 3.51 -8.15 -14.16
N LYS A 173 3.53 -8.31 -15.48
CA LYS A 173 3.87 -7.24 -16.45
C LYS A 173 2.66 -6.50 -17.03
N CYS A 174 1.42 -6.95 -16.84
CA CYS A 174 0.22 -6.14 -17.06
C CYS A 174 -1.02 -6.82 -16.42
N PRO A 175 -1.74 -6.19 -15.47
CA PRO A 175 -1.72 -4.77 -15.13
C PRO A 175 -1.33 -4.57 -13.66
N ALA A 176 -0.11 -4.09 -13.40
CA ALA A 176 -0.04 -2.91 -12.55
C ALA A 176 -0.79 -1.82 -13.33
N PHE A 177 -2.13 -1.86 -13.29
CA PHE A 177 -2.93 -0.71 -13.70
C PHE A 177 -2.59 0.30 -12.61
N ILE A 178 -1.52 1.05 -12.85
CA ILE A 178 -1.33 2.33 -12.24
C ILE A 178 -2.54 3.11 -12.75
N ALA A 179 -3.66 2.99 -12.03
CA ALA A 179 -4.75 3.96 -12.06
C ALA A 179 -4.18 5.24 -11.46
N THR A 180 -3.19 5.81 -12.14
CA THR A 180 -2.85 7.21 -11.98
C THR A 180 -4.11 7.91 -12.41
N ARG A 181 -4.80 8.47 -11.42
CA ARG A 181 -5.83 9.47 -11.57
C ARG A 181 -5.21 10.64 -12.34
N LYS A 182 -5.11 10.51 -13.65
CA LYS A 182 -4.71 11.54 -14.61
C LYS A 182 -5.93 11.99 -15.43
N LEU A 183 -7.12 11.81 -14.86
CA LEU A 183 -8.38 12.33 -15.33
C LEU A 183 -9.04 13.03 -14.14
N PHE A 184 -9.44 14.28 -14.34
CA PHE A 184 -9.79 15.32 -13.36
C PHE A 184 -8.57 16.11 -12.88
N GLY A 185 -8.16 17.03 -13.75
CA GLY A 185 -7.61 18.33 -13.32
C GLY A 185 -8.69 19.22 -12.73
#